data_AF-A0A922VFM5-F1
#
_entry.id   AF-A0A922VFM5-F1
#
_cell.length_a   1.000
_cell.length_b   1.000
_cell.length_c   1.000
_cell.angle_alpha   90.00
_cell.angle_beta   90.00
_cell.angle_gamma   90.00
#
_symmetry.space_group_name_H-M   'P 1'
#
loop_
_entity.id
_entity.type
_entity.pdbx_description
1 polymer ?
#
loop_
_entity_poly.entity_id
_entity_poly.type
_entity_poly.pdbx_seq_one_letter_code
_entity_poly.pdbx_strand_id
1 'polypeptide(L)'
;MSRKHRLLSWLCGALLLASMNIISAAPAQAAAGPGRCTGKFVNPITDICWSCLFPISIGGLKIWPSSRPDTSNPALPVCLCGLRPGIAMGFWEPVRLADVSMKPWCFVNLGGMKLDPGFDIGFKSMAGPSAVGGNTQYNSQWHVHWYAYPLIYWMEIVADFLCLESGSIDILYITEIDPLWQDSELTAIINPEAVLFANPLALAACAADCVAATAKLPTDELFWCAGCQGTMYPLNGNVSATIGHVQASRLALARFSYKLHRELVAWGTMGSKGLCGKYL
;
A
#
# COMPACT_ATOMS: atom_id res chain seq x y z
N MET A 1 44.18 9.25 -56.24
CA MET A 1 42.96 9.40 -55.40
C MET A 1 43.32 9.16 -53.94
N SER A 2 43.16 10.21 -53.15
CA SER A 2 43.91 10.50 -51.92
C SER A 2 43.48 9.67 -50.70
N ARG A 3 44.46 9.29 -49.86
CA ARG A 3 44.32 8.59 -48.54
C ARG A 3 43.18 9.12 -47.68
N LYS A 4 42.80 10.39 -47.83
CA LYS A 4 41.69 11.04 -47.12
C LYS A 4 40.33 10.38 -47.37
N HIS A 5 40.04 9.91 -48.58
CA HIS A 5 38.76 9.24 -48.87
C HIS A 5 38.66 7.84 -48.24
N ARG A 6 39.79 7.13 -48.11
CA ARG A 6 39.82 5.84 -47.40
C ARG A 6 39.60 6.06 -45.91
N LEU A 7 40.26 7.02 -45.29
CA LEU A 7 40.06 7.33 -43.86
C LEU A 7 38.60 7.69 -43.55
N LEU A 8 37.94 8.46 -44.42
CA LEU A 8 36.53 8.84 -44.24
C LEU A 8 35.58 7.63 -44.38
N SER A 9 35.84 6.71 -45.32
CA SER A 9 35.03 5.49 -45.46
C SER A 9 35.19 4.53 -44.29
N TRP A 10 36.39 4.45 -43.70
CA TRP A 10 36.65 3.64 -42.50
C TRP A 10 35.97 4.23 -41.25
N LEU A 11 35.95 5.57 -41.12
CA LEU A 11 35.26 6.26 -40.03
C LEU A 11 33.72 6.11 -40.13
N CYS A 12 33.13 6.25 -41.33
CA CYS A 12 31.70 6.00 -41.52
C CYS A 12 31.33 4.53 -41.28
N GLY A 13 32.17 3.58 -41.70
CA GLY A 13 31.97 2.15 -41.44
C GLY A 13 32.01 1.82 -39.93
N ALA A 14 32.94 2.42 -39.20
CA ALA A 14 33.02 2.25 -37.74
C ALA A 14 31.82 2.85 -37.00
N LEU A 15 31.32 4.01 -37.44
CA LEU A 15 30.14 4.66 -36.87
C LEU A 15 28.84 3.87 -37.14
N LEU A 16 28.71 3.26 -38.33
CA LEU A 16 27.57 2.40 -38.67
C LEU A 16 27.58 1.06 -37.92
N LEU A 17 28.76 0.50 -37.65
CA LEU A 17 28.90 -0.70 -36.82
C LEU A 17 28.64 -0.38 -35.34
N ALA A 18 29.02 0.81 -34.85
CA ALA A 18 28.73 1.25 -33.49
C ALA A 18 27.22 1.49 -33.27
N SER A 19 26.51 2.04 -34.27
CA SER A 19 25.05 2.26 -34.17
C SER A 19 24.23 0.97 -34.25
N MET A 20 24.68 -0.05 -34.98
CA MET A 20 24.01 -1.37 -35.01
C MET A 20 24.13 -2.16 -33.70
N ASN A 21 25.16 -1.92 -32.88
CA ASN A 21 25.31 -2.58 -31.58
C ASN A 21 24.38 -2.00 -30.48
N ILE A 22 23.87 -0.77 -30.66
CA ILE A 22 22.98 -0.13 -29.68
C ILE A 22 21.53 -0.64 -29.81
N ILE A 23 21.16 -1.22 -30.96
CA ILE A 23 19.79 -1.69 -31.25
C ILE A 23 19.54 -3.11 -30.68
N SER A 24 20.58 -3.82 -30.24
CA SER A 24 20.47 -5.20 -29.71
C SER A 24 20.44 -5.29 -28.18
N ALA A 25 20.22 -4.20 -27.47
CA ALA A 25 19.96 -4.24 -26.03
C ALA A 25 18.58 -4.86 -25.76
N ALA A 26 18.50 -6.20 -25.76
CA ALA A 26 17.38 -6.90 -25.15
C ALA A 26 17.28 -6.47 -23.68
N PRO A 27 16.08 -6.26 -23.12
CA PRO A 27 15.95 -5.97 -21.71
C PRO A 27 16.59 -7.12 -20.93
N ALA A 28 17.50 -6.79 -20.01
CA ALA A 28 18.11 -7.77 -19.13
C ALA A 28 16.99 -8.51 -18.38
N GLN A 29 16.72 -9.74 -18.78
CA GLN A 29 15.82 -10.61 -18.04
C GLN A 29 16.56 -11.04 -16.78
N ALA A 30 16.14 -10.47 -15.64
CA ALA A 30 16.59 -10.88 -14.32
C ALA A 30 16.48 -12.41 -14.22
N ALA A 31 17.62 -13.05 -13.96
CA ALA A 31 17.77 -14.49 -13.95
C ALA A 31 16.71 -15.16 -13.06
N ALA A 32 16.03 -16.16 -13.63
CA ALA A 32 15.01 -16.92 -12.94
C ALA A 32 15.65 -17.95 -11.99
N GLY A 33 15.77 -17.57 -10.72
CA GLY A 33 16.10 -18.49 -9.61
C GLY A 33 15.02 -18.47 -8.50
N PRO A 34 15.04 -19.45 -7.57
CA PRO A 34 14.23 -19.39 -6.36
C PRO A 34 14.57 -18.11 -5.60
N GLY A 35 13.57 -17.29 -5.25
CA GLY A 35 13.80 -15.92 -4.74
C GLY A 35 13.48 -14.80 -5.75
N ARG A 36 13.01 -15.12 -6.96
CA ARG A 36 12.61 -14.12 -7.97
C ARG A 36 11.53 -13.18 -7.45
N CYS A 37 11.79 -11.87 -7.42
CA CYS A 37 10.73 -10.89 -7.25
C CYS A 37 9.84 -10.93 -8.50
N THR A 38 8.55 -11.18 -8.32
CA THR A 38 7.60 -11.31 -9.42
C THR A 38 6.47 -10.34 -9.20
N GLY A 39 6.16 -9.56 -10.21
CA GLY A 39 5.10 -8.58 -10.16
C GLY A 39 4.77 -8.08 -11.55
N LYS A 40 3.80 -7.18 -11.62
CA LYS A 40 3.42 -6.47 -12.84
C LYS A 40 3.25 -5.01 -12.45
N PHE A 41 3.66 -4.12 -13.34
CA PHE A 41 3.35 -2.71 -13.13
C PHE A 41 1.83 -2.55 -13.12
N VAL A 42 1.30 -1.82 -12.14
CA VAL A 42 -0.16 -1.64 -11.99
C VAL A 42 -0.71 -0.93 -13.23
N ASN A 43 -1.63 -1.57 -13.94
CA ASN A 43 -2.31 -0.94 -15.06
C ASN A 43 -3.43 -0.03 -14.54
N PRO A 44 -3.36 1.29 -14.74
CA PRO A 44 -4.35 2.22 -14.22
C PRO A 44 -5.75 1.98 -14.79
N ILE A 45 -5.87 1.34 -15.95
CA ILE A 45 -7.15 1.11 -16.63
C ILE A 45 -7.80 -0.18 -16.12
N THR A 46 -7.04 -1.28 -16.07
CA THR A 46 -7.62 -2.63 -15.84
C THR A 46 -7.51 -3.12 -14.40
N ASP A 47 -6.47 -2.71 -13.67
CA ASP A 47 -6.15 -3.32 -12.38
C ASP A 47 -6.76 -2.54 -11.20
N ILE A 48 -7.35 -1.38 -11.51
CA ILE A 48 -7.98 -0.50 -10.53
C ILE A 48 -9.47 -0.79 -10.47
N CYS A 49 -9.98 -0.93 -9.25
CA CYS A 49 -11.39 -1.15 -9.01
C CYS A 49 -12.17 0.16 -9.25
N TRP A 50 -12.54 0.44 -10.50
CA TRP A 50 -13.34 1.63 -10.82
C TRP A 50 -14.73 1.60 -10.16
N SER A 51 -15.28 0.39 -9.93
CA SER A 51 -16.52 0.23 -9.15
C SER A 51 -16.37 0.60 -7.67
N CYS A 52 -15.14 0.69 -7.16
CA CYS A 52 -14.86 1.03 -5.76
C CYS A 52 -14.83 2.54 -5.52
N LEU A 53 -14.87 3.40 -6.56
CA LEU A 53 -15.03 4.85 -6.39
C LEU A 53 -16.41 5.21 -5.81
N PHE A 54 -17.38 4.32 -6.02
CA PHE A 54 -18.76 4.51 -5.58
C PHE A 54 -18.96 4.03 -4.14
N PRO A 55 -19.92 4.62 -3.41
CA PRO A 55 -20.92 5.58 -3.87
C PRO A 55 -20.38 6.99 -4.10
N ILE A 56 -20.96 7.70 -5.07
CA ILE A 56 -20.75 9.15 -5.24
C ILE A 56 -21.95 9.87 -4.60
N SER A 57 -21.66 10.75 -3.65
CA SER A 57 -22.65 11.51 -2.88
C SER A 57 -22.40 13.01 -2.95
N ILE A 58 -23.47 13.77 -2.86
CA ILE A 58 -23.44 15.22 -2.61
C ILE A 58 -24.28 15.49 -1.36
N GLY A 59 -23.64 15.94 -0.29
CA GLY A 59 -24.21 15.93 1.04
C GLY A 59 -24.71 14.53 1.41
N GLY A 60 -25.91 14.45 1.99
CA GLY A 60 -26.52 13.17 2.34
C GLY A 60 -27.10 12.39 1.16
N LEU A 61 -27.15 12.98 -0.04
CA LEU A 61 -27.78 12.37 -1.21
C LEU A 61 -26.75 11.56 -2.00
N LYS A 62 -26.99 10.25 -2.15
CA LYS A 62 -26.19 9.36 -3.00
C LYS A 62 -26.65 9.48 -4.45
N ILE A 63 -25.94 10.28 -5.24
CA ILE A 63 -26.21 10.47 -6.68
C ILE A 63 -25.99 9.17 -7.43
N TRP A 64 -24.92 8.45 -7.08
CA TRP A 64 -24.63 7.14 -7.64
C TRP A 64 -24.49 6.13 -6.50
N PRO A 65 -25.56 5.38 -6.18
CA PRO A 65 -25.52 4.40 -5.11
C PRO A 65 -24.65 3.19 -5.51
N SER A 66 -24.08 2.54 -4.50
CA SER A 66 -23.28 1.34 -4.65
C SER A 66 -23.47 0.42 -3.45
N SER A 67 -23.24 -0.88 -3.64
CA SER A 67 -23.19 -1.87 -2.57
C SER A 67 -21.88 -1.84 -1.79
N ARG A 68 -20.89 -1.06 -2.25
CA ARG A 68 -19.61 -0.87 -1.56
C ARG A 68 -19.83 -0.12 -0.24
N PRO A 69 -19.11 -0.49 0.83
CA PRO A 69 -19.16 0.26 2.07
C PRO A 69 -18.68 1.69 1.88
N ASP A 70 -19.25 2.60 2.66
CA ASP A 70 -18.98 4.03 2.62
C ASP A 70 -19.04 4.58 4.04
N THR A 71 -18.33 5.67 4.27
CA THR A 71 -18.28 6.37 5.54
C THR A 71 -19.49 7.30 5.68
N SER A 72 -19.72 7.82 6.88
CA SER A 72 -20.85 8.74 7.09
C SER A 72 -20.58 10.10 6.46
N ASN A 73 -21.22 10.37 5.33
CA ASN A 73 -21.11 11.64 4.62
C ASN A 73 -21.95 12.75 5.29
N PRO A 74 -21.50 14.03 5.23
CA PRO A 74 -22.24 15.17 5.78
C PRO A 74 -23.64 15.29 5.19
N ALA A 75 -24.65 15.64 6.00
CA ALA A 75 -26.04 15.71 5.52
C ALA A 75 -26.28 16.86 4.51
N LEU A 76 -25.64 18.02 4.72
CA LEU A 76 -25.85 19.21 3.90
C LEU A 76 -24.95 19.18 2.66
N PRO A 77 -25.48 19.52 1.48
CA PRO A 77 -24.72 19.55 0.23
C PRO A 77 -23.80 20.77 0.12
N VAL A 78 -24.02 21.79 0.95
CA VAL A 78 -23.21 23.02 0.99
C VAL A 78 -22.29 22.96 2.20
N CYS A 79 -21.00 23.15 1.98
CA CYS A 79 -19.99 23.31 3.03
C CYS A 79 -19.39 24.71 2.98
N LEU A 80 -18.90 25.19 4.14
CA LEU A 80 -18.21 26.47 4.24
C LEU A 80 -16.82 26.22 4.84
N CYS A 81 -15.79 26.39 4.02
CA CYS A 81 -14.40 26.25 4.44
C CYS A 81 -13.80 27.64 4.62
N GLY A 82 -13.92 28.17 5.83
CA GLY A 82 -13.60 29.57 6.12
C GLY A 82 -14.56 30.51 5.40
N LEU A 83 -14.05 31.33 4.47
CA LEU A 83 -14.85 32.24 3.64
C LEU A 83 -15.24 31.65 2.28
N ARG A 84 -14.86 30.41 2.00
CA ARG A 84 -15.08 29.77 0.70
C ARG A 84 -16.29 28.83 0.78
N PRO A 85 -17.42 29.17 0.14
CA PRO A 85 -18.52 28.22 -0.02
C PRO A 85 -18.09 27.12 -1.00
N GLY A 86 -18.47 25.88 -0.69
CA GLY A 86 -18.18 24.70 -1.49
C GLY A 86 -19.33 23.71 -1.48
N ILE A 87 -19.17 22.64 -2.26
CA ILE A 87 -20.12 21.53 -2.32
C ILE A 87 -19.48 20.35 -1.59
N ALA A 88 -20.22 19.80 -0.62
CA ALA A 88 -19.83 18.58 0.07
C ALA A 88 -20.01 17.39 -0.88
N MET A 89 -18.93 16.91 -1.47
CA MET A 89 -18.92 15.70 -2.30
C MET A 89 -18.20 14.56 -1.57
N GLY A 90 -18.73 13.35 -1.67
CA GLY A 90 -18.14 12.14 -1.09
C GLY A 90 -18.00 11.06 -2.15
N PHE A 91 -16.78 10.53 -2.29
CA PHE A 91 -16.43 9.40 -3.16
C PHE A 91 -15.11 8.80 -2.66
N TRP A 92 -14.81 7.57 -3.07
CA TRP A 92 -13.55 6.91 -2.72
C TRP A 92 -12.47 7.25 -3.74
N GLU A 93 -11.53 8.11 -3.36
CA GLU A 93 -10.39 8.47 -4.19
C GLU A 93 -9.21 7.51 -3.97
N PRO A 94 -8.70 6.84 -5.03
CA PRO A 94 -7.45 6.10 -4.95
C PRO A 94 -6.27 7.06 -4.91
N VAL A 95 -5.77 7.35 -3.70
CA VAL A 95 -4.65 8.28 -3.45
C VAL A 95 -3.36 7.60 -2.99
N ARG A 96 -3.47 6.35 -2.53
CA ARG A 96 -2.37 5.53 -2.06
C ARG A 96 -2.44 4.16 -2.68
N LEU A 97 -1.28 3.62 -2.99
CA LEU A 97 -1.08 2.26 -3.44
C LEU A 97 -0.09 1.60 -2.48
N ALA A 98 -0.27 0.32 -2.21
CA ALA A 98 0.67 -0.45 -1.42
C ALA A 98 0.94 -1.78 -2.13
N ASP A 99 2.18 -2.23 -2.13
CA ASP A 99 2.49 -3.64 -2.32
C ASP A 99 2.91 -4.26 -1.00
N VAL A 100 2.68 -5.56 -0.90
CA VAL A 100 3.00 -6.33 0.30
C VAL A 100 3.70 -7.59 -0.17
N SER A 101 4.92 -7.80 0.32
CA SER A 101 5.80 -8.87 -0.13
C SER A 101 6.54 -9.48 1.05
N MET A 102 6.78 -10.79 0.98
CA MET A 102 7.64 -11.47 1.95
C MET A 102 9.11 -11.37 1.59
N LYS A 103 9.41 -10.93 0.37
CA LYS A 103 10.77 -10.78 -0.13
C LYS A 103 11.21 -9.35 0.14
N PRO A 104 12.31 -9.14 0.88
CA PRO A 104 12.82 -7.79 1.09
C PRO A 104 13.21 -7.17 -0.25
N TRP A 105 12.99 -5.87 -0.37
CA TRP A 105 13.33 -5.05 -1.53
C TRP A 105 12.58 -5.42 -2.81
N CYS A 106 11.48 -6.16 -2.71
CA CYS A 106 10.72 -6.66 -3.85
C CYS A 106 9.49 -5.80 -4.12
N PHE A 107 9.57 -4.93 -5.12
CA PHE A 107 8.54 -3.98 -5.51
C PHE A 107 7.61 -4.65 -6.54
N VAL A 108 6.55 -5.28 -6.04
CA VAL A 108 5.59 -6.06 -6.84
C VAL A 108 4.83 -5.15 -7.81
N ASN A 109 4.43 -3.97 -7.34
CA ASN A 109 3.68 -2.98 -8.13
C ASN A 109 4.54 -2.24 -9.17
N LEU A 110 5.87 -2.39 -9.10
CA LEU A 110 6.81 -1.87 -10.09
C LEU A 110 7.29 -2.95 -11.07
N GLY A 111 6.47 -3.95 -11.37
CA GLY A 111 6.85 -5.02 -12.30
C GLY A 111 7.73 -6.11 -11.67
N GLY A 112 7.78 -6.19 -10.34
CA GLY A 112 8.64 -7.14 -9.64
C GLY A 112 10.11 -6.74 -9.67
N MET A 113 10.41 -5.44 -9.73
CA MET A 113 11.76 -4.93 -9.62
C MET A 113 12.31 -5.15 -8.21
N LYS A 114 13.58 -5.53 -8.11
CA LYS A 114 14.30 -5.59 -6.85
C LYS A 114 15.13 -4.32 -6.70
N LEU A 115 14.74 -3.42 -5.80
CA LEU A 115 15.49 -2.19 -5.50
C LEU A 115 16.32 -2.41 -4.22
N ASP A 116 17.38 -3.19 -4.34
CA ASP A 116 18.25 -3.55 -3.22
C ASP A 116 19.49 -2.66 -3.21
N PRO A 117 19.63 -1.75 -2.23
CA PRO A 117 20.82 -0.90 -2.08
C PRO A 117 22.05 -1.67 -1.58
N GLY A 118 21.95 -2.98 -1.32
CA GLY A 118 23.03 -3.82 -0.80
C GLY A 118 23.05 -3.95 0.72
N PHE A 119 21.97 -3.58 1.41
CA PHE A 119 21.84 -3.75 2.85
C PHE A 119 21.27 -5.12 3.19
N ASP A 120 21.95 -5.84 4.09
CA ASP A 120 21.49 -7.13 4.61
C ASP A 120 20.44 -6.93 5.74
N ILE A 121 19.31 -6.30 5.40
CA ILE A 121 18.21 -6.00 6.32
C ILE A 121 16.88 -6.55 5.79
N GLY A 122 15.96 -6.89 6.70
CA GLY A 122 14.63 -7.40 6.34
C GLY A 122 14.56 -8.90 6.00
N PHE A 123 15.64 -9.64 6.19
CA PHE A 123 15.71 -11.09 5.93
C PHE A 123 15.13 -11.92 7.08
N LYS A 124 13.85 -11.71 7.43
CA LYS A 124 13.10 -12.67 8.25
C LYS A 124 12.23 -13.48 7.30
N SER A 125 12.59 -14.75 7.07
CA SER A 125 11.79 -15.67 6.26
C SER A 125 10.60 -16.22 7.07
N MET A 126 9.64 -16.85 6.39
CA MET A 126 8.65 -17.66 7.12
C MET A 126 9.39 -18.72 7.94
N ALA A 127 9.30 -18.62 9.25
CA ALA A 127 9.70 -19.71 10.11
C ALA A 127 8.57 -20.76 10.06
N GLY A 128 8.94 -22.02 9.81
CA GLY A 128 8.03 -23.15 9.98
C GLY A 128 7.44 -23.19 11.40
N PRO A 129 6.51 -24.11 11.68
CA PRO A 129 5.78 -24.15 12.94
C PRO A 129 6.72 -23.97 14.14
N SER A 130 6.47 -22.94 14.94
CA SER A 130 7.27 -22.65 16.14
C SER A 130 7.15 -23.80 17.14
N ALA A 131 8.28 -24.34 17.60
CA ALA A 131 8.34 -25.41 18.58
C ALA A 131 7.96 -24.98 20.01
N VAL A 132 7.67 -23.69 20.24
CA VAL A 132 7.49 -23.11 21.59
C VAL A 132 6.01 -22.87 21.96
N GLY A 133 5.06 -23.23 21.11
CA GLY A 133 3.65 -23.17 21.46
C GLY A 133 2.78 -23.92 20.47
N GLY A 134 2.33 -25.13 20.86
CA GLY A 134 1.26 -25.88 20.19
C GLY A 134 1.35 -25.97 18.67
N ASN A 135 1.97 -27.04 18.16
CA ASN A 135 1.99 -27.49 16.75
C ASN A 135 0.93 -26.83 15.84
N THR A 136 1.35 -25.91 14.95
CA THR A 136 0.78 -25.56 13.61
C THR A 136 0.97 -24.08 13.22
N GLN A 137 1.46 -23.19 14.08
CA GLN A 137 1.52 -21.75 13.76
C GLN A 137 2.74 -21.35 12.92
N TYR A 138 2.48 -20.94 11.68
CA TYR A 138 3.47 -20.34 10.78
C TYR A 138 3.65 -18.85 11.09
N ASN A 139 4.85 -18.48 11.51
CA ASN A 139 5.24 -17.08 11.65
C ASN A 139 5.75 -16.58 10.31
N SER A 140 5.26 -15.43 9.86
CA SER A 140 5.73 -14.81 8.63
C SER A 140 6.04 -13.33 8.84
N GLN A 141 7.13 -12.88 8.22
CA GLN A 141 7.42 -11.46 8.09
C GLN A 141 6.96 -10.97 6.72
N TRP A 142 6.29 -9.82 6.70
CA TRP A 142 5.85 -9.14 5.50
C TRP A 142 6.43 -7.72 5.47
N HIS A 143 6.80 -7.28 4.29
CA HIS A 143 7.22 -5.92 4.00
C HIS A 143 6.14 -5.23 3.17
N VAL A 144 5.94 -3.95 3.44
CA VAL A 144 5.00 -3.07 2.73
C VAL A 144 5.79 -1.94 2.09
N HIS A 145 5.65 -1.74 0.78
CA HIS A 145 6.09 -0.49 0.16
C HIS A 145 4.86 0.37 -0.10
N TRP A 146 4.90 1.59 0.42
CA TRP A 146 3.81 2.54 0.39
C TRP A 146 4.08 3.60 -0.67
N TYR A 147 3.12 3.80 -1.56
CA TYR A 147 3.26 4.70 -2.69
C TYR A 147 2.21 5.82 -2.62
N ALA A 148 2.64 7.02 -2.97
CA ALA A 148 1.72 8.06 -3.43
C ALA A 148 1.20 7.65 -4.80
N TYR A 149 -0.12 7.58 -4.96
CA TYR A 149 -0.72 7.19 -6.24
C TYR A 149 -2.04 7.95 -6.45
N PRO A 150 -2.01 9.29 -6.61
CA PRO A 150 -3.20 10.13 -6.77
C PRO A 150 -3.81 9.94 -8.17
N LEU A 151 -4.45 8.79 -8.40
CA LEU A 151 -4.75 8.30 -9.76
C LEU A 151 -5.58 9.28 -10.59
N ILE A 152 -6.64 9.78 -9.97
CA ILE A 152 -7.63 10.62 -10.64
C ILE A 152 -7.00 11.93 -11.11
N TYR A 153 -6.06 12.46 -10.31
CA TYR A 153 -5.34 13.68 -10.61
C TYR A 153 -4.41 13.52 -11.82
N TRP A 154 -3.50 12.55 -11.83
CA TRP A 154 -2.53 12.41 -12.94
C TRP A 154 -3.14 11.89 -14.25
N MET A 155 -4.31 11.25 -14.19
CA MET A 155 -5.07 10.87 -15.37
C MET A 155 -6.03 11.97 -15.87
N GLU A 156 -6.13 13.11 -15.17
CA GLU A 156 -7.00 14.24 -15.49
C GLU A 156 -8.47 13.84 -15.76
N ILE A 157 -8.98 12.83 -15.04
CA ILE A 157 -10.32 12.27 -15.29
C ILE A 157 -11.42 13.23 -14.83
N VAL A 158 -11.15 14.03 -13.80
CA VAL A 158 -12.11 14.94 -13.18
C VAL A 158 -11.47 16.32 -13.10
N ALA A 159 -12.26 17.38 -13.35
CA ALA A 159 -11.79 18.75 -13.20
C ALA A 159 -11.30 19.01 -11.76
N ASP A 160 -10.19 19.74 -11.61
CA ASP A 160 -9.52 20.08 -10.35
C ASP A 160 -10.49 20.55 -9.25
N PHE A 161 -10.99 19.62 -8.45
CA PHE A 161 -11.67 19.95 -7.21
C PHE A 161 -10.62 20.18 -6.13
N LEU A 162 -10.82 21.19 -5.29
CA LEU A 162 -9.92 21.52 -4.17
C LEU A 162 -9.71 20.35 -3.18
N CYS A 163 -10.61 19.35 -3.23
CA CYS A 163 -10.57 18.18 -2.37
C CYS A 163 -9.78 16.99 -2.95
N LEU A 164 -9.37 17.03 -4.21
CA LEU A 164 -8.57 15.96 -4.81
C LEU A 164 -7.14 16.01 -4.29
N GLU A 165 -6.55 14.84 -4.07
CA GLU A 165 -5.13 14.76 -3.76
C GLU A 165 -4.32 15.03 -5.03
N SER A 166 -3.60 16.14 -5.05
CA SER A 166 -2.66 16.44 -6.14
C SER A 166 -1.29 15.85 -5.86
N GLY A 167 -0.60 15.42 -6.92
CA GLY A 167 0.77 14.94 -6.81
C GLY A 167 1.20 13.99 -7.92
N SER A 168 2.45 13.56 -7.86
CA SER A 168 3.02 12.53 -8.71
C SER A 168 3.02 11.17 -8.01
N ILE A 169 3.23 10.14 -8.80
CA ILE A 169 3.49 8.80 -8.27
C ILE A 169 4.88 8.79 -7.65
N ASP A 170 4.99 8.36 -6.39
CA ASP A 170 6.27 8.29 -5.67
C ASP A 170 6.25 7.18 -4.61
N ILE A 171 7.43 6.69 -4.20
CA ILE A 171 7.61 5.75 -3.10
C ILE A 171 7.76 6.56 -1.81
N LEU A 172 6.74 6.48 -0.94
CA LEU A 172 6.71 7.24 0.31
C LEU A 172 7.37 6.49 1.47
N TYR A 173 7.27 5.17 1.49
CA TYR A 173 7.78 4.38 2.61
C TYR A 173 8.23 2.99 2.16
N ILE A 174 9.34 2.53 2.72
CA ILE A 174 9.92 1.20 2.53
C ILE A 174 10.14 0.59 3.91
N THR A 175 9.37 -0.42 4.26
CA THR A 175 9.40 -1.00 5.61
C THR A 175 10.67 -1.77 5.96
N GLU A 176 11.47 -2.15 4.97
CA GLU A 176 12.74 -2.85 5.16
C GLU A 176 13.76 -2.00 5.93
N ILE A 177 13.70 -0.68 5.75
CA ILE A 177 14.61 0.28 6.38
C ILE A 177 14.16 0.64 7.79
N ASP A 178 12.90 0.35 8.13
CA ASP A 178 12.31 0.73 9.40
C ASP A 178 12.59 -0.34 10.49
N PRO A 179 13.43 -0.04 11.50
CA PRO A 179 13.76 -1.00 12.55
C PRO A 179 12.54 -1.37 13.41
N LEU A 180 11.58 -0.45 13.57
CA LEU A 180 10.34 -0.72 14.30
C LEU A 180 9.49 -1.74 13.53
N TRP A 181 9.55 -1.78 12.20
CA TRP A 181 8.81 -2.77 11.41
C TRP A 181 9.44 -4.18 11.45
N GLN A 182 10.75 -4.25 11.64
CA GLN A 182 11.48 -5.51 11.63
C GLN A 182 11.44 -6.24 12.98
N ASP A 183 11.17 -5.53 14.07
CA ASP A 183 11.33 -6.05 15.43
C ASP A 183 10.14 -5.67 16.32
N SER A 184 9.55 -6.67 17.00
CA SER A 184 8.30 -6.50 17.75
C SER A 184 8.52 -5.83 19.09
N GLU A 185 9.70 -6.03 19.66
CA GLU A 185 10.18 -5.48 20.90
C GLU A 185 10.50 -4.00 20.72
N LEU A 186 11.12 -3.63 19.60
CA LEU A 186 11.28 -2.22 19.23
C LEU A 186 9.91 -1.58 18.90
N THR A 187 9.01 -2.28 18.21
CA THR A 187 7.65 -1.77 17.96
C THR A 187 6.98 -1.34 19.26
N ALA A 188 7.11 -2.13 20.33
CA ALA A 188 6.49 -1.87 21.63
C ALA A 188 6.81 -0.49 22.23
N ILE A 189 7.86 0.18 21.77
CA ILE A 189 8.18 1.58 22.13
C ILE A 189 7.10 2.54 21.63
N ILE A 190 6.60 2.36 20.40
CA ILE A 190 5.57 3.22 19.79
C ILE A 190 4.14 2.76 20.11
N ASN A 191 3.96 1.52 20.54
CA ASN A 191 2.66 0.95 20.89
C ASN A 191 2.66 0.17 22.22
N PRO A 192 2.96 0.83 23.36
CA PRO A 192 3.01 0.18 24.66
C PRO A 192 1.67 -0.43 25.09
N GLU A 193 0.54 0.08 24.57
CA GLU A 193 -0.79 -0.46 24.85
C GLU A 193 -1.02 -1.86 24.26
N ALA A 194 -0.16 -2.35 23.36
CA ALA A 194 -0.26 -3.71 22.84
C ALA A 194 -0.27 -4.77 23.97
N VAL A 195 0.38 -4.47 25.09
CA VAL A 195 0.36 -5.32 26.30
C VAL A 195 -1.05 -5.45 26.88
N LEU A 196 -1.86 -4.39 26.81
CA LEU A 196 -3.25 -4.42 27.29
C LEU A 196 -4.12 -5.35 26.44
N PHE A 197 -3.81 -5.50 25.15
CA PHE A 197 -4.57 -6.32 24.21
C PHE A 197 -4.02 -7.73 24.00
N ALA A 198 -2.91 -8.07 24.68
CA ALA A 198 -2.31 -9.41 24.66
C ALA A 198 -3.04 -10.42 25.58
N ASN A 199 -4.19 -10.06 26.14
CA ASN A 199 -4.93 -10.91 27.07
C ASN A 199 -5.99 -11.78 26.34
N PRO A 200 -6.39 -12.94 26.90
CA PRO A 200 -7.35 -13.84 26.25
C PRO A 200 -8.74 -13.22 25.97
N LEU A 201 -9.19 -12.27 26.80
CA LEU A 201 -10.48 -11.59 26.58
C LEU A 201 -10.41 -10.65 25.37
N ALA A 202 -9.32 -9.91 25.21
CA ALA A 202 -9.09 -9.05 24.05
C ALA A 202 -8.96 -9.85 22.75
N LEU A 203 -8.31 -11.03 22.81
CA LEU A 203 -8.24 -11.96 21.69
C LEU A 203 -9.62 -12.56 21.35
N ALA A 204 -10.42 -12.91 22.36
CA ALA A 204 -11.79 -13.37 22.18
C ALA A 204 -12.69 -12.28 21.56
N ALA A 205 -12.48 -11.01 21.90
CA ALA A 205 -13.20 -9.90 21.27
C ALA A 205 -12.95 -9.83 19.75
N CYS A 206 -11.75 -10.17 19.27
CA CYS A 206 -11.49 -10.24 17.84
C CYS A 206 -12.26 -11.36 17.13
N ALA A 207 -12.69 -12.41 17.85
CA ALA A 207 -13.61 -13.40 17.27
C ALA A 207 -15.00 -12.79 17.00
N ALA A 208 -15.49 -11.92 17.88
CA ALA A 208 -16.72 -11.17 17.65
C ALA A 208 -16.59 -10.19 16.47
N ASP A 209 -15.44 -9.51 16.37
CA ASP A 209 -15.14 -8.62 15.24
C ASP A 209 -15.08 -9.39 13.90
N CYS A 210 -14.54 -10.61 13.90
CA CYS A 210 -14.58 -11.47 12.72
C CYS A 210 -16.00 -11.83 12.30
N VAL A 211 -16.92 -12.08 13.24
CA VAL A 211 -18.34 -12.31 12.92
C VAL A 211 -18.97 -11.05 12.30
N ALA A 212 -18.71 -9.88 12.87
CA ALA A 212 -19.19 -8.60 12.34
C ALA A 212 -18.64 -8.34 10.91
N ALA A 213 -17.34 -8.57 10.71
CA ALA A 213 -16.67 -8.44 9.43
C ALA A 213 -17.19 -9.42 8.37
N THR A 214 -17.63 -10.61 8.78
CA THR A 214 -18.26 -11.59 7.89
C THR A 214 -19.65 -11.15 7.45
N ALA A 215 -20.40 -10.49 8.35
CA ALA A 215 -21.73 -9.98 8.03
C ALA A 215 -21.70 -8.70 7.17
N LYS A 216 -20.79 -7.77 7.47
CA LYS A 216 -20.68 -6.51 6.72
C LYS A 216 -19.29 -5.87 6.78
N LEU A 217 -18.90 -5.38 7.95
CA LEU A 217 -17.66 -4.66 8.21
C LEU A 217 -17.18 -4.95 9.63
N PRO A 218 -15.86 -4.90 9.88
CA PRO A 218 -15.32 -4.82 11.23
C PRO A 218 -15.89 -3.63 12.00
N THR A 219 -15.83 -3.71 13.32
CA THR A 219 -16.30 -2.68 14.25
C THR A 219 -15.16 -1.73 14.62
N ASP A 220 -15.41 -0.41 14.50
CA ASP A 220 -14.39 0.61 14.73
C ASP A 220 -13.97 0.68 16.22
N GLU A 221 -14.86 0.32 17.15
CA GLU A 221 -14.56 0.29 18.58
C GLU A 221 -13.52 -0.79 18.95
N LEU A 222 -13.45 -1.88 18.17
CA LEU A 222 -12.48 -2.96 18.34
C LEU A 222 -11.21 -2.69 17.50
N PHE A 223 -10.64 -1.48 17.63
CA PHE A 223 -9.50 -1.01 16.83
C PHE A 223 -8.24 -1.89 16.91
N TRP A 224 -8.12 -2.76 17.93
CA TRP A 224 -7.02 -3.72 18.06
C TRP A 224 -7.26 -5.02 17.26
N CYS A 225 -8.41 -5.17 16.62
CA CYS A 225 -8.81 -6.29 15.78
C CYS A 225 -8.91 -5.86 14.31
N ALA A 226 -8.59 -6.77 13.40
CA ALA A 226 -8.66 -6.57 11.95
C ALA A 226 -9.71 -7.50 11.32
N GLY A 227 -10.90 -7.62 11.95
CA GLY A 227 -11.89 -8.64 11.61
C GLY A 227 -11.29 -10.04 11.64
N CYS A 228 -11.60 -10.84 10.61
CA CYS A 228 -11.04 -12.19 10.48
C CYS A 228 -9.57 -12.23 10.04
N GLN A 229 -8.93 -11.08 9.79
CA GLN A 229 -7.52 -11.07 9.37
C GLN A 229 -6.58 -11.29 10.56
N GLY A 230 -7.00 -11.02 11.80
CA GLY A 230 -6.21 -11.23 13.00
C GLY A 230 -6.15 -9.98 13.89
N THR A 231 -5.17 -9.93 14.80
CA THR A 231 -4.95 -8.79 15.68
C THR A 231 -4.13 -7.70 15.00
N MET A 232 -4.41 -6.43 15.28
CA MET A 232 -3.61 -5.31 14.79
C MET A 232 -2.25 -5.24 15.47
N TYR A 233 -2.10 -5.72 16.69
CA TYR A 233 -0.82 -5.72 17.40
C TYR A 233 -0.03 -7.02 17.22
N PRO A 234 1.32 -6.96 17.17
CA PRO A 234 2.17 -5.74 17.08
C PRO A 234 2.04 -5.01 15.74
N LEU A 235 2.29 -3.68 15.72
CA LEU A 235 2.18 -2.82 14.51
C LEU A 235 3.38 -2.97 13.56
N ASN A 236 3.69 -4.20 13.20
CA ASN A 236 4.82 -4.53 12.37
C ASN A 236 4.48 -5.66 11.39
N GLY A 237 5.49 -6.07 10.62
CA GLY A 237 5.36 -7.09 9.59
C GLY A 237 5.22 -8.52 10.10
N ASN A 238 5.33 -8.77 11.41
CA ASN A 238 5.35 -10.11 11.97
C ASN A 238 3.92 -10.64 12.21
N VAL A 239 3.52 -11.65 11.44
CA VAL A 239 2.22 -12.32 11.53
C VAL A 239 2.41 -13.70 12.15
N SER A 240 1.99 -13.85 13.41
CA SER A 240 2.21 -15.06 14.21
C SER A 240 1.30 -16.25 13.85
N ALA A 241 0.27 -16.03 13.04
CA ALA A 241 -0.69 -17.06 12.64
C ALA A 241 -1.05 -16.87 11.17
N THR A 242 -0.14 -17.27 10.28
CA THR A 242 -0.33 -17.14 8.84
C THR A 242 -1.18 -18.29 8.33
N ILE A 243 -2.42 -18.00 7.90
CA ILE A 243 -3.32 -19.00 7.30
C ILE A 243 -3.14 -19.01 5.78
N GLY A 244 -3.01 -17.83 5.17
CA GLY A 244 -2.78 -17.70 3.74
C GLY A 244 -2.19 -16.34 3.37
N HIS A 245 -1.56 -16.27 2.20
CA HIS A 245 -0.87 -15.06 1.75
C HIS A 245 -1.79 -13.85 1.64
N VAL A 246 -3.05 -14.02 1.21
CA VAL A 246 -4.02 -12.93 1.09
C VAL A 246 -4.43 -12.40 2.48
N GLN A 247 -4.58 -13.29 3.46
CA GLN A 247 -4.96 -12.88 4.80
C GLN A 247 -3.82 -12.12 5.48
N ALA A 248 -2.62 -12.69 5.45
CA ALA A 248 -1.46 -12.07 6.09
C ALA A 248 -1.02 -10.78 5.40
N SER A 249 -1.09 -10.69 4.06
CA SER A 249 -0.77 -9.44 3.35
C SER A 249 -1.77 -8.32 3.65
N ARG A 250 -3.07 -8.63 3.74
CA ARG A 250 -4.10 -7.67 4.16
C ARG A 250 -3.91 -7.22 5.60
N LEU A 251 -3.56 -8.15 6.49
CA LEU A 251 -3.26 -7.81 7.88
C LEU A 251 -2.05 -6.89 7.99
N ALA A 252 -0.94 -7.22 7.32
CA ALA A 252 0.26 -6.40 7.29
C ALA A 252 -0.03 -4.99 6.77
N LEU A 253 -0.83 -4.87 5.68
CA LEU A 253 -1.26 -3.58 5.16
C LEU A 253 -2.12 -2.80 6.17
N ALA A 254 -3.07 -3.46 6.83
CA ALA A 254 -3.92 -2.82 7.84
C ALA A 254 -3.08 -2.28 9.01
N ARG A 255 -2.15 -3.10 9.52
CA ARG A 255 -1.22 -2.71 10.58
C ARG A 255 -0.33 -1.54 10.18
N PHE A 256 0.17 -1.56 8.94
CA PHE A 256 0.99 -0.48 8.40
C PHE A 256 0.19 0.83 8.30
N SER A 257 -1.01 0.80 7.73
CA SER A 257 -1.88 1.98 7.67
C SER A 257 -2.20 2.53 9.07
N TYR A 258 -2.51 1.65 10.03
CA TYR A 258 -2.77 2.07 11.41
C TYR A 258 -1.53 2.65 12.10
N LYS A 259 -0.35 2.09 11.83
CA LYS A 259 0.94 2.65 12.25
C LYS A 259 1.15 4.07 11.71
N LEU A 260 0.94 4.28 10.41
CA LEU A 260 1.10 5.61 9.79
C LEU A 260 0.15 6.66 10.39
N HIS A 261 -1.08 6.28 10.71
CA HIS A 261 -2.01 7.18 11.39
C HIS A 261 -1.53 7.55 12.80
N ARG A 262 -0.96 6.60 13.55
CA ARG A 262 -0.40 6.85 14.88
C ARG A 262 0.86 7.69 14.86
N GLU A 263 1.70 7.51 13.86
CA GLU A 263 2.93 8.30 13.66
C GLU A 263 2.65 9.67 13.03
N LEU A 264 1.36 10.01 12.81
CA LEU A 264 0.90 11.26 12.22
C LEU A 264 1.38 11.49 10.78
N VAL A 265 1.75 10.41 10.08
CA VAL A 265 2.16 10.41 8.68
C VAL A 265 0.94 10.34 7.75
N ALA A 266 -0.07 9.56 8.14
CA ALA A 266 -1.35 9.46 7.43
C ALA A 266 -2.45 10.20 8.20
N TRP A 267 -3.23 11.04 7.52
CA TRP A 267 -4.28 11.87 8.12
C TRP A 267 -5.65 11.40 7.62
N GLY A 268 -6.68 11.54 8.45
CA GLY A 268 -8.07 11.26 8.08
C GLY A 268 -8.59 12.25 7.04
N THR A 269 -9.31 11.74 6.04
CA THR A 269 -9.84 12.54 4.91
C THR A 269 -11.35 12.38 4.71
N MET A 270 -12.02 11.67 5.61
CA MET A 270 -13.41 11.25 5.47
C MET A 270 -14.35 11.91 6.49
N GLY A 271 -15.64 11.99 6.15
CA GLY A 271 -16.69 12.53 7.02
C GLY A 271 -16.66 14.06 7.18
N SER A 272 -17.43 14.57 8.14
CA SER A 272 -17.60 16.02 8.34
C SER A 272 -16.31 16.76 8.71
N LYS A 273 -15.39 16.10 9.42
CA LYS A 273 -14.07 16.67 9.75
C LYS A 273 -13.17 16.82 8.51
N GLY A 274 -13.38 15.98 7.49
CA GLY A 274 -12.59 15.96 6.24
C GLY A 274 -13.00 17.02 5.21
N LEU A 275 -14.12 17.74 5.42
CA LEU A 275 -14.71 18.64 4.41
C LEU A 275 -13.79 19.77 3.95
N CYS A 276 -12.95 20.28 4.85
CA CYS A 276 -12.12 21.46 4.60
C CYS A 276 -10.61 21.16 4.64
N GLY A 277 -10.25 19.88 4.67
CA GLY A 277 -8.88 19.42 4.77
C GLY A 277 -8.76 18.13 5.54
N LYS A 278 -7.55 17.60 5.57
CA LYS A 278 -7.22 16.38 6.31
C LYS A 278 -7.15 16.69 7.82
N TYR A 279 -7.48 15.70 8.66
CA TYR A 279 -7.48 15.83 10.12
C TYR A 279 -6.74 14.67 10.80
N LEU A 280 -6.44 14.85 12.09
CA LEU A 280 -5.84 13.85 12.97
C LEU A 280 -6.90 12.87 13.50
#